data_AF-A0AAE7E4H2-F1
#
_entry.id   AF-A0AAE7E4H2-F1
#
_cell.length_a   1.000
_cell.length_b   1.000
_cell.length_c   1.000
_cell.angle_alpha   90.00
_cell.angle_beta   90.00
_cell.angle_gamma   90.00
#
_symmetry.space_group_name_H-M   'P 1'
#
loop_
_entity.id
_entity.type
_entity.pdbx_description
1 polymer ?
#
loop_
_entity_poly.entity_id
_entity_poly.type
_entity_poly.pdbx_seq_one_letter_code
_entity_poly.pdbx_strand_id
1 'polypeptide(L)'
;MKISKLYSNNDNFKTIEFDNGINFILSDTNGVGKSSLFKLIDFCLLGDKHFLGNEHFKDYIFYIELQIAANRYITIKRPVTNGKNIELKITKEKSLLLDEKDFNIKGSLGIAKSFFENKVNYSINKFRTYITYFLRDESNQNDVFILNKHTTLHEIEYKTVVSNLVGIDGRKIRRKYELDEIIKKEGIDTTTLKNAQSDLEKVIEENKTLISSRFIDRLKYSVAKYGRIILGKEVTFLIDLNSSNDIEFSINVKNDENSNDNLNDEATIKKLLCLIFASALAETYAQKRLIKFVAFDSPFDGDKNSYEDGIYSAIHQLNKIGIQTIITSNENAIHNPKILLEIKNEYMTDYFSDKDKLMGDF
;
A
#
# COMPACT_ATOMS: atom_id res chain seq x y z
N MET A 1 -12.37 3.67 -3.99
CA MET A 1 -11.62 3.77 -5.26
C MET A 1 -11.05 2.41 -5.62
N LYS A 2 -11.28 1.93 -6.84
CA LYS A 2 -10.76 0.67 -7.39
C LYS A 2 -10.01 0.95 -8.70
N ILE A 3 -9.04 0.11 -9.06
CA ILE A 3 -8.34 0.20 -10.34
C ILE A 3 -9.21 -0.48 -11.40
N SER A 4 -9.50 0.22 -12.49
CA SER A 4 -10.35 -0.28 -13.59
C SER A 4 -9.50 -0.78 -14.74
N LYS A 5 -8.51 0.02 -15.17
CA LYS A 5 -7.63 -0.32 -16.29
C LYS A 5 -6.24 0.28 -16.14
N LEU A 6 -5.25 -0.38 -16.74
CA LEU A 6 -3.90 0.13 -16.96
C LEU A 6 -3.52 -0.12 -18.42
N TYR A 7 -3.18 0.92 -19.17
CA TYR A 7 -2.89 0.82 -20.60
C TYR A 7 -1.88 1.89 -21.05
N SER A 8 -1.38 1.79 -22.28
CA SER A 8 -0.41 2.74 -22.85
C SER A 8 -0.75 3.11 -24.30
N ASN A 9 -0.15 4.19 -24.79
CA ASN A 9 -0.15 4.56 -26.21
C ASN A 9 0.78 3.69 -27.07
N ASN A 10 1.56 2.80 -26.46
CA ASN A 10 2.49 1.92 -27.15
C ASN A 10 1.98 0.48 -27.08
N ASP A 11 1.89 -0.18 -28.24
CA ASP A 11 1.36 -1.55 -28.38
C ASP A 11 2.28 -2.62 -27.75
N ASN A 12 3.54 -2.30 -27.45
CA ASN A 12 4.44 -3.18 -26.70
C ASN A 12 4.04 -3.31 -25.22
N PHE A 13 3.14 -2.44 -24.73
CA PHE A 13 2.60 -2.54 -23.40
C PHE A 13 1.32 -3.38 -23.40
N LYS A 14 1.27 -4.38 -22.53
CA LYS A 14 0.08 -5.20 -22.36
C LYS A 14 -0.99 -4.46 -21.56
N THR A 15 -2.12 -4.16 -22.19
CA THR A 15 -3.26 -3.53 -21.52
C THR A 15 -3.91 -4.50 -20.53
N ILE A 16 -4.12 -4.04 -19.30
CA ILE A 16 -4.75 -4.83 -18.22
C ILE A 16 -6.10 -4.21 -17.87
N GLU A 17 -7.15 -5.01 -17.94
CA GLU A 17 -8.50 -4.63 -17.49
C GLU A 17 -8.85 -5.37 -16.20
N PHE A 18 -8.94 -4.64 -15.10
CA PHE A 18 -9.21 -5.23 -13.79
C PHE A 18 -10.72 -5.39 -13.53
N ASP A 19 -11.08 -6.51 -12.94
CA ASP A 19 -12.38 -6.74 -12.30
C ASP A 19 -12.47 -5.99 -10.96
N ASN A 20 -13.70 -5.65 -10.54
CA ASN A 20 -13.93 -4.96 -9.28
C ASN A 20 -13.67 -5.82 -8.03
N GLY A 21 -13.60 -7.13 -8.15
CA GLY A 21 -13.35 -8.10 -7.09
C GLY A 21 -11.91 -8.60 -7.10
N ILE A 22 -11.74 -9.88 -7.41
CA ILE A 22 -10.45 -10.58 -7.33
C ILE A 22 -9.76 -10.54 -8.69
N ASN A 23 -8.49 -10.16 -8.69
CA ASN A 23 -7.64 -10.11 -9.88
C ASN A 23 -6.35 -10.87 -9.61
N PHE A 24 -6.10 -11.92 -10.36
CA PHE A 24 -4.83 -12.64 -10.38
C PHE A 24 -4.09 -12.38 -11.69
N ILE A 25 -2.80 -12.07 -11.58
CA ILE A 25 -1.87 -11.94 -12.70
C ILE A 25 -0.81 -13.02 -12.52
N LEU A 26 -0.97 -14.10 -13.26
CA LEU A 26 -0.10 -15.27 -13.17
C LEU A 26 1.10 -15.14 -14.12
N SER A 27 2.16 -15.91 -13.85
CA SER A 27 3.26 -16.08 -14.79
C SER A 27 3.90 -17.45 -14.73
N ASP A 28 4.51 -17.89 -15.83
CA ASP A 28 5.36 -19.09 -15.89
C ASP A 28 6.76 -18.85 -15.32
N THR A 29 7.33 -17.66 -15.57
CA THR A 29 8.72 -17.34 -15.26
C THR A 29 8.88 -16.04 -14.48
N ASN A 30 10.08 -15.86 -13.91
CA ASN A 30 10.49 -14.60 -13.30
C ASN A 30 10.96 -13.63 -14.39
N GLY A 31 10.88 -12.32 -14.10
CA GLY A 31 11.34 -11.28 -15.03
C GLY A 31 10.33 -10.85 -16.10
N VAL A 32 9.11 -11.42 -16.13
CA VAL A 32 8.07 -11.06 -17.12
C VAL A 32 7.29 -9.77 -16.80
N GLY A 33 7.66 -9.06 -15.72
CA GLY A 33 7.10 -7.75 -15.36
C GLY A 33 6.14 -7.72 -14.17
N LYS A 34 6.02 -8.79 -13.38
CA LYS A 34 5.19 -8.82 -12.15
C LYS A 34 5.47 -7.64 -11.20
N SER A 35 6.71 -7.48 -10.75
CA SER A 35 7.07 -6.37 -9.85
C SER A 35 7.09 -5.01 -10.55
N SER A 36 7.35 -5.00 -11.87
CA SER A 36 7.24 -3.78 -12.69
C SER A 36 5.81 -3.25 -12.75
N LEU A 37 4.80 -4.12 -12.69
CA LEU A 37 3.39 -3.73 -12.59
C LEU A 37 3.13 -2.83 -11.38
N PHE A 38 3.65 -3.21 -10.21
CA PHE A 38 3.46 -2.45 -8.97
C PHE A 38 4.09 -1.07 -9.05
N LYS A 39 5.32 -1.00 -9.56
CA LYS A 39 6.02 0.27 -9.80
C LYS A 39 5.27 1.13 -10.82
N LEU A 40 4.71 0.53 -11.87
CA LEU A 40 3.93 1.24 -12.88
C LEU A 40 2.62 1.77 -12.34
N ILE A 41 1.89 0.97 -11.57
CA ILE A 41 0.68 1.43 -10.87
C ILE A 41 1.04 2.59 -9.93
N ASP A 42 2.12 2.49 -9.16
CA ASP A 42 2.57 3.56 -8.27
C ASP A 42 2.85 4.86 -9.04
N PHE A 43 3.59 4.78 -10.13
CA PHE A 43 3.89 5.91 -11.02
C PHE A 43 2.62 6.55 -11.60
N CYS A 44 1.71 5.73 -12.14
CA CYS A 44 0.46 6.20 -12.72
C CYS A 44 -0.45 6.84 -11.67
N LEU A 45 -0.40 6.35 -10.43
CA LEU A 45 -1.01 6.94 -9.24
C LEU A 45 -0.21 8.13 -8.68
N LEU A 46 0.35 8.95 -9.57
CA LEU A 46 1.08 10.19 -9.28
C LEU A 46 2.36 10.00 -8.44
N GLY A 47 2.96 8.80 -8.53
CA GLY A 47 4.23 8.44 -7.94
C GLY A 47 5.45 8.91 -8.74
N ASP A 48 6.59 8.38 -8.32
CA ASP A 48 7.89 8.66 -8.92
C ASP A 48 8.13 7.82 -10.20
N LYS A 49 9.01 8.29 -11.08
CA LYS A 49 9.26 7.71 -12.40
C LYS A 49 10.61 7.01 -12.55
N HIS A 50 11.42 6.88 -11.49
CA HIS A 50 12.79 6.39 -11.56
C HIS A 50 12.92 5.06 -12.30
N PHE A 51 11.96 4.14 -12.15
CA PHE A 51 12.00 2.84 -12.83
C PHE A 51 11.78 2.93 -14.36
N LEU A 52 11.23 4.05 -14.87
CA LEU A 52 10.98 4.33 -16.29
C LEU A 52 12.06 5.25 -16.89
N GLY A 53 13.22 5.39 -16.23
CA GLY A 53 14.30 6.28 -16.66
C GLY A 53 15.04 5.84 -17.92
N ASN A 54 14.76 4.67 -18.47
CA ASN A 54 15.41 4.16 -19.68
C ASN A 54 14.86 4.84 -20.96
N GLU A 55 15.73 5.05 -21.95
CA GLU A 55 15.39 5.60 -23.27
C GLU A 55 14.25 4.85 -23.97
N HIS A 56 14.09 3.54 -23.73
CA HIS A 56 12.98 2.75 -24.24
C HIS A 56 11.61 3.38 -23.91
N PHE A 57 11.47 3.99 -22.73
CA PHE A 57 10.20 4.53 -22.25
C PHE A 57 9.97 6.00 -22.59
N LYS A 58 10.90 6.66 -23.30
CA LYS A 58 10.85 8.13 -23.47
C LYS A 58 9.55 8.66 -24.08
N ASP A 59 8.93 7.87 -24.97
CA ASP A 59 7.70 8.21 -25.70
C ASP A 59 6.45 7.52 -25.15
N TYR A 60 6.59 6.75 -24.06
CA TYR A 60 5.46 6.13 -23.40
C TYR A 60 4.62 7.16 -22.65
N ILE A 61 3.32 6.96 -22.78
CA ILE A 61 2.26 7.59 -22.03
C ILE A 61 1.43 6.45 -21.45
N PHE A 62 1.41 6.38 -20.13
CA PHE A 62 0.60 5.40 -19.43
C PHE A 62 -0.70 6.03 -18.97
N TYR A 63 -1.72 5.20 -18.88
CA TYR A 63 -3.05 5.60 -18.46
C TYR A 63 -3.52 4.64 -17.38
N ILE A 64 -3.93 5.19 -16.23
CA ILE A 64 -4.63 4.41 -15.21
C ILE A 64 -6.03 4.96 -15.04
N GLU A 65 -7.04 4.12 -15.23
CA GLU A 65 -8.43 4.43 -14.97
C GLU A 65 -8.82 3.90 -13.59
N LEU A 66 -9.45 4.74 -12.78
CA LEU A 66 -9.87 4.42 -11.42
C LEU A 66 -11.38 4.62 -11.30
N GLN A 67 -12.10 3.62 -10.79
CA GLN A 67 -13.50 3.80 -10.40
C GLN A 67 -13.55 4.48 -9.03
N ILE A 68 -14.11 5.70 -8.98
CA ILE A 68 -14.17 6.52 -7.76
C ILE A 68 -15.57 6.56 -7.14
N ALA A 69 -16.63 6.33 -7.93
CA ALA A 69 -17.99 6.08 -7.47
C ALA A 69 -18.76 5.25 -8.52
N ALA A 70 -20.02 4.90 -8.23
CA ALA A 70 -20.91 4.32 -9.22
C ALA A 70 -21.01 5.27 -10.43
N ASN A 71 -20.80 4.73 -11.64
CA ASN A 71 -20.81 5.48 -12.90
C ASN A 71 -19.92 6.73 -12.87
N ARG A 72 -18.76 6.64 -12.21
CA ARG A 72 -17.79 7.74 -12.16
C ARG A 72 -16.37 7.21 -12.08
N TYR A 73 -15.61 7.51 -13.13
CA TYR A 73 -14.23 7.11 -13.30
C TYR A 73 -13.34 8.34 -13.38
N ILE A 74 -12.07 8.18 -13.00
CA ILE A 74 -11.02 9.17 -13.24
C ILE A 74 -9.86 8.46 -13.94
N THR A 75 -9.48 8.98 -15.10
CA THR A 75 -8.32 8.50 -15.84
C THR A 75 -7.18 9.49 -15.68
N ILE A 76 -6.01 8.99 -15.27
CA ILE A 76 -4.77 9.76 -15.18
C ILE A 76 -3.92 9.38 -16.39
N LYS A 77 -3.73 10.34 -17.30
CA LYS A 77 -2.79 10.23 -18.42
C LYS A 77 -1.43 10.75 -17.99
N ARG A 78 -0.45 9.85 -18.00
CA ARG A 78 0.85 10.00 -17.35
C ARG A 78 2.00 9.77 -18.35
N PRO A 79 2.51 10.84 -18.99
CA PRO A 79 3.71 10.75 -19.80
C PRO A 79 4.96 10.41 -18.97
N VAL A 80 5.89 9.65 -19.54
CA VAL A 80 7.20 9.35 -18.91
C VAL A 80 8.17 10.53 -19.02
N THR A 81 8.16 11.23 -20.16
CA THR A 81 9.06 12.35 -20.44
C THR A 81 8.90 13.49 -19.43
N ASN A 82 10.03 14.02 -18.95
CA ASN A 82 10.05 15.21 -18.10
C ASN A 82 9.44 16.44 -18.80
N GLY A 83 8.82 17.32 -18.02
CA GLY A 83 8.25 18.58 -18.52
C GLY A 83 6.93 18.45 -19.28
N LYS A 84 6.48 17.23 -19.60
CA LYS A 84 5.13 17.02 -20.14
C LYS A 84 4.08 17.14 -19.04
N ASN A 85 2.96 17.75 -19.40
CA ASN A 85 1.83 17.91 -18.49
C ASN A 85 1.12 16.57 -18.24
N ILE A 86 0.67 16.38 -17.01
CA ILE A 86 -0.22 15.29 -16.60
C ILE A 86 -1.65 15.75 -16.84
N GLU A 87 -2.47 14.88 -17.41
CA GLU A 87 -3.85 15.18 -17.78
C GLU A 87 -4.80 14.22 -17.05
N LEU A 88 -5.92 14.74 -16.53
CA LEU A 88 -6.94 13.91 -15.86
C LEU A 88 -8.32 14.15 -16.47
N LYS A 89 -9.06 13.06 -16.71
CA LYS A 89 -10.43 13.09 -17.24
C LYS A 89 -11.37 12.31 -16.34
N ILE A 90 -12.58 12.81 -16.18
CA ILE A 90 -13.70 12.16 -15.50
C ILE A 90 -14.68 11.67 -16.56
N THR A 91 -15.04 10.39 -16.48
CA THR A 91 -16.02 9.77 -17.36
C THR A 91 -17.12 9.10 -16.55
N LYS A 92 -18.28 8.87 -17.18
CA LYS A 92 -19.41 8.16 -16.56
C LYS A 92 -19.29 6.64 -16.66
N GLU A 93 -18.52 6.18 -17.64
CA GLU A 93 -18.30 4.78 -17.98
C GLU A 93 -16.82 4.52 -18.23
N LYS A 94 -16.45 3.23 -18.24
CA LYS A 94 -15.09 2.79 -18.57
C LYS A 94 -14.73 3.23 -20.00
N SER A 95 -13.52 3.73 -20.21
CA SER A 95 -13.11 4.29 -21.50
C SER A 95 -11.61 4.12 -21.77
N LEU A 96 -11.25 3.87 -23.03
CA LEU A 96 -9.86 3.92 -23.50
C LEU A 96 -9.62 5.29 -24.14
N LEU A 97 -8.89 6.15 -23.44
CA LEU A 97 -8.69 7.56 -23.83
C LEU A 97 -7.42 7.79 -24.68
N LEU A 98 -7.10 6.86 -25.59
CA LEU A 98 -5.89 6.95 -26.43
C LEU A 98 -5.96 8.13 -27.41
N ASP A 99 -7.12 8.32 -28.05
CA ASP A 99 -7.36 9.39 -29.04
C ASP A 99 -8.00 10.65 -28.45
N GLU A 100 -8.20 10.66 -27.13
CA GLU A 100 -8.88 11.76 -26.43
C GLU A 100 -7.99 13.01 -26.38
N LYS A 101 -8.59 14.16 -26.67
CA LYS A 101 -7.91 15.46 -26.67
C LYS A 101 -8.44 16.39 -25.58
N ASP A 102 -9.68 16.21 -25.16
CA ASP A 102 -10.34 17.05 -24.17
C ASP A 102 -10.23 16.41 -22.77
N PHE A 103 -9.36 16.96 -21.93
CA PHE A 103 -9.17 16.53 -20.54
C PHE A 103 -9.65 17.62 -19.59
N ASN A 104 -10.20 17.24 -18.43
CA ASN A 104 -10.73 18.21 -17.47
C ASN A 104 -9.64 19.08 -16.84
N ILE A 105 -8.40 18.59 -16.76
CA ILE A 105 -7.26 19.33 -16.26
C ILE A 105 -5.99 18.89 -16.97
N LYS A 106 -5.05 19.83 -17.13
CA LYS A 106 -3.71 19.63 -17.68
C LYS A 106 -2.73 20.47 -16.87
N GLY A 107 -1.65 19.88 -16.36
CA GLY A 107 -0.63 20.65 -15.66
C GLY A 107 0.48 19.84 -15.01
N SER A 108 1.21 20.49 -14.10
CA SER A 108 2.29 19.88 -13.32
C SER A 108 1.78 18.80 -12.37
N LEU A 109 2.71 18.06 -11.75
CA LEU A 109 2.40 17.05 -10.74
C LEU A 109 1.57 17.60 -9.57
N GLY A 110 1.84 18.83 -9.14
CA GLY A 110 1.08 19.48 -8.07
C GLY A 110 -0.37 19.76 -8.47
N ILE A 111 -0.59 20.24 -9.70
CA ILE A 111 -1.93 20.49 -10.25
C ILE A 111 -2.72 19.19 -10.36
N ALA A 112 -2.09 18.13 -10.88
CA ALA A 112 -2.69 16.81 -10.99
C ALA A 112 -3.11 16.24 -9.63
N LYS A 113 -2.23 16.33 -8.62
CA LYS A 113 -2.52 15.90 -7.24
C LYS A 113 -3.71 16.66 -6.65
N SER A 114 -3.70 17.99 -6.75
CA SER A 114 -4.78 18.83 -6.21
C SER A 114 -6.13 18.52 -6.89
N PHE A 115 -6.16 18.35 -8.21
CA PHE A 115 -7.39 17.97 -8.91
C PHE A 115 -7.88 16.59 -8.48
N PHE A 116 -6.97 15.61 -8.42
CA PHE A 116 -7.29 14.24 -7.99
C PHE A 116 -7.91 14.24 -6.60
N GLU A 117 -7.27 14.86 -5.61
CA GLU A 117 -7.72 14.98 -4.22
C GLU A 117 -9.13 15.60 -4.13
N ASN A 118 -9.36 16.68 -4.87
CA ASN A 118 -10.67 17.33 -4.93
C ASN A 118 -11.76 16.41 -5.49
N LYS A 119 -11.46 15.57 -6.50
CA LYS A 119 -12.46 14.70 -7.14
C LYS A 119 -12.77 13.44 -6.36
N VAL A 120 -11.79 12.86 -5.66
CA VAL A 120 -12.03 11.71 -4.79
C VAL A 120 -12.73 12.10 -3.48
N ASN A 121 -12.96 13.40 -3.25
CA ASN A 121 -13.55 13.98 -2.03
C ASN A 121 -12.91 13.37 -0.78
N TYR A 122 -11.59 13.38 -0.78
CA TYR A 122 -10.77 12.76 0.22
C TYR A 122 -9.77 13.80 0.73
N SER A 123 -9.90 14.19 1.99
CA SER A 123 -8.86 14.95 2.67
C SER A 123 -7.95 13.98 3.41
N ILE A 124 -6.84 13.66 2.78
CA ILE A 124 -5.64 13.23 3.46
C ILE A 124 -4.54 13.86 2.63
N ASN A 125 -3.73 14.75 3.19
CA ASN A 125 -2.57 15.35 2.50
C ASN A 125 -1.48 14.31 2.18
N LYS A 126 -1.86 13.04 1.95
CA LYS A 126 -1.10 11.83 2.19
C LYS A 126 -1.63 10.58 1.43
N PHE A 127 -2.48 10.69 0.38
CA PHE A 127 -2.88 9.50 -0.43
C PHE A 127 -1.64 8.72 -0.88
N ARG A 128 -0.69 9.45 -1.47
CA ARG A 128 0.64 8.97 -1.85
C ARG A 128 1.48 8.46 -0.68
N THR A 129 1.25 8.99 0.53
CA THR A 129 1.97 8.54 1.73
C THR A 129 1.55 7.13 2.10
N TYR A 130 0.26 6.81 1.99
CA TYR A 130 -0.30 5.54 2.46
C TYR A 130 -0.49 4.48 1.39
N ILE A 131 -0.54 4.85 0.11
CA ILE A 131 -0.84 3.92 -0.97
C ILE A 131 0.07 2.69 -0.97
N THR A 132 1.35 2.83 -0.59
CA THR A 132 2.31 1.72 -0.50
C THR A 132 1.94 0.64 0.55
N TYR A 133 1.09 0.95 1.54
CA TYR A 133 0.54 -0.07 2.45
C TYR A 133 -0.60 -0.88 1.82
N PHE A 134 -1.21 -0.37 0.74
CA PHE A 134 -2.25 -1.05 -0.03
C PHE A 134 -1.75 -1.56 -1.39
N LEU A 135 -0.60 -1.09 -1.87
CA LEU A 135 0.07 -1.48 -3.11
C LEU A 135 1.46 -1.98 -2.72
N ARG A 136 1.54 -3.22 -2.21
CA ARG A 136 2.73 -3.74 -1.58
C ARG A 136 3.59 -4.53 -2.57
N ASP A 137 4.59 -3.85 -3.14
CA ASP A 137 5.63 -4.50 -3.95
C ASP A 137 6.56 -5.36 -3.10
N GLU A 138 7.30 -6.26 -3.76
CA GLU A 138 8.27 -7.16 -3.13
C GLU A 138 9.27 -6.43 -2.23
N SER A 139 9.77 -5.28 -2.70
CA SER A 139 10.82 -4.54 -1.99
C SER A 139 10.35 -4.08 -0.60
N ASN A 140 9.08 -3.72 -0.46
CA ASN A 140 8.52 -3.22 0.79
C ASN A 140 8.02 -4.34 1.72
N GLN A 141 8.21 -5.63 1.44
CA GLN A 141 7.63 -6.72 2.26
C GLN A 141 8.46 -7.14 3.48
N ASN A 142 9.60 -6.49 3.73
CA ASN A 142 10.52 -6.85 4.82
C ASN A 142 10.06 -6.35 6.20
N ASP A 143 9.25 -5.29 6.25
CA ASP A 143 8.73 -4.71 7.48
C ASP A 143 7.31 -4.20 7.24
N VAL A 144 6.44 -4.40 8.24
CA VAL A 144 5.02 -4.04 8.16
C VAL A 144 4.82 -2.53 8.19
N PHE A 145 5.64 -1.80 8.94
CA PHE A 145 5.50 -0.38 9.22
C PHE A 145 6.49 0.46 8.43
N ILE A 146 7.74 0.00 8.30
CA ILE A 146 8.83 0.72 7.66
C ILE A 146 8.84 0.40 6.16
N LEU A 147 8.66 1.44 5.36
CA LEU A 147 8.73 1.34 3.89
C LEU A 147 10.17 1.58 3.45
N ASN A 148 10.63 1.00 2.34
CA ASN A 148 12.00 1.21 1.84
C ASN A 148 12.35 2.68 1.55
N LYS A 149 11.34 3.51 1.23
CA LYS A 149 11.52 4.96 1.06
C LYS A 149 11.81 5.71 2.37
N HIS A 150 11.65 5.05 3.50
CA HIS A 150 11.98 5.55 4.84
C HIS A 150 13.15 4.72 5.36
N THR A 151 14.36 5.27 5.34
CA THR A 151 15.49 4.65 6.02
C THR A 151 15.32 4.76 7.54
N THR A 152 15.97 3.89 8.31
CA THR A 152 15.99 3.94 9.79
C THR A 152 16.51 5.27 10.35
N LEU A 153 17.18 6.08 9.54
CA LEU A 153 17.61 7.46 9.86
C LEU A 153 16.43 8.45 9.98
N HIS A 154 15.22 8.04 9.60
CA HIS A 154 13.99 8.86 9.62
C HIS A 154 12.90 8.26 10.52
N GLU A 155 13.29 7.76 11.70
CA GLU A 155 12.38 7.09 12.64
C GLU A 155 11.10 7.89 12.92
N ILE A 156 11.24 9.19 13.19
CA ILE A 156 10.10 10.09 13.44
C ILE A 156 9.19 10.21 12.22
N GLU A 157 9.73 10.13 11.00
CA GLU A 157 8.95 10.25 9.78
C GLU A 157 8.03 9.06 9.61
N TYR A 158 8.56 7.83 9.67
CA TYR A 158 7.72 6.65 9.53
C TYR A 158 6.74 6.53 10.71
N LYS A 159 7.17 6.82 11.95
CA LYS A 159 6.27 6.84 13.12
C LYS A 159 5.14 7.84 12.92
N THR A 160 5.44 9.05 12.43
CA THR A 160 4.42 10.05 12.08
C THR A 160 3.46 9.52 11.01
N VAL A 161 3.98 8.83 9.98
CA VAL A 161 3.16 8.25 8.91
C VAL A 161 2.23 7.17 9.44
N VAL A 162 2.77 6.15 10.11
CA VAL A 162 2.03 5.00 10.65
C VAL A 162 1.01 5.46 11.68
N SER A 163 1.35 6.42 12.54
CA SER A 163 0.42 7.00 13.51
C SER A 163 -0.82 7.57 12.84
N ASN A 164 -0.64 8.41 11.83
CA ASN A 164 -1.77 8.97 11.10
C ASN A 164 -2.56 7.88 10.35
N LEU A 165 -1.88 6.83 9.85
CA LEU A 165 -2.53 5.68 9.22
C LEU A 165 -3.41 4.89 10.20
N VAL A 166 -3.04 4.82 11.47
CA VAL A 166 -3.81 4.14 12.53
C VAL A 166 -4.73 5.07 13.33
N GLY A 167 -4.89 6.32 12.88
CA GLY A 167 -5.83 7.28 13.48
C GLY A 167 -5.26 8.13 14.63
N ILE A 168 -3.95 8.13 14.84
CA ILE A 168 -3.24 8.96 15.81
C ILE A 168 -2.67 10.20 15.09
N ASP A 169 -2.89 11.41 15.65
CA ASP A 169 -2.34 12.64 15.06
C ASP A 169 -0.81 12.67 15.15
N GLY A 170 -0.14 12.34 14.05
CA GLY A 170 1.32 12.28 14.02
C GLY A 170 2.02 13.63 14.25
N ARG A 171 1.31 14.76 14.19
CA ARG A 171 1.87 16.08 14.58
C ARG A 171 2.23 16.10 16.07
N LYS A 172 1.51 15.36 16.90
CA LYS A 172 1.77 15.26 18.35
C LYS A 172 3.04 14.47 18.65
N ILE A 173 3.33 13.45 17.85
CA ILE A 173 4.58 12.67 17.94
C ILE A 173 5.77 13.52 17.52
N ARG A 174 5.65 14.22 16.38
CA ARG A 174 6.68 15.14 15.95
C ARG A 174 6.93 16.26 16.98
N ARG A 175 5.88 16.80 17.58
CA ARG A 175 5.99 17.82 18.63
C ARG A 175 6.75 17.32 19.86
N LYS A 176 6.49 16.08 20.32
CA LYS A 176 7.26 15.47 21.41
C LYS A 176 8.75 15.43 21.06
N TYR A 177 9.09 14.89 19.89
CA TYR A 177 10.47 14.81 19.44
C TYR A 177 11.15 16.18 19.35
N GLU A 178 10.48 17.18 18.78
CA GLU A 178 10.99 18.55 18.72
C GLU A 178 11.27 19.13 20.12
N LEU A 179 10.41 18.85 21.10
CA LEU A 179 10.61 19.27 22.49
C LEU A 179 11.79 18.55 23.15
N ASP A 180 11.92 17.23 22.92
CA ASP A 180 13.07 16.45 23.41
C ASP A 180 14.40 17.02 22.87
N GLU A 181 14.46 17.38 21.58
CA GLU A 181 15.65 17.99 20.97
C GLU A 181 15.95 19.40 21.50
N ILE A 182 14.92 20.21 21.79
CA ILE A 182 15.08 21.51 22.44
C ILE A 182 15.71 21.35 23.84
N ILE A 183 15.26 20.37 24.62
CA ILE A 183 15.74 20.13 25.99
C ILE A 183 17.19 19.64 26.02
N LYS A 184 17.62 18.86 25.01
CA LYS A 184 19.01 18.38 24.88
C LYS A 184 19.99 19.47 24.43
N LYS A 185 19.51 20.60 23.91
CA LYS A 185 20.37 21.63 23.31
C LYS A 185 21.19 22.37 24.37
N GLU A 186 22.51 22.34 24.24
CA GLU A 186 23.43 23.09 25.10
C GLU A 186 23.26 24.61 24.93
N GLY A 187 23.40 25.36 26.03
CA GLY A 187 23.34 26.82 26.03
C GLY A 187 21.94 27.43 25.94
N ILE A 188 20.88 26.63 26.09
CA ILE A 188 19.50 27.11 26.16
C ILE A 188 19.23 27.88 27.45
N ASP A 189 18.47 28.98 27.36
CA ASP A 189 18.12 29.77 28.55
C ASP A 189 17.14 29.03 29.47
N THR A 190 17.21 29.36 30.76
CA THR A 190 16.43 28.68 31.82
C THR A 190 14.92 28.82 31.68
N THR A 191 14.42 29.88 31.03
CA THR A 191 12.99 30.11 30.84
C THR A 191 12.47 29.23 29.72
N THR A 192 13.17 29.21 28.59
CA THR A 192 12.84 28.33 27.45
C THR A 192 12.91 26.86 27.86
N LEU A 193 13.92 26.46 28.63
CA LEU A 193 14.06 25.08 29.13
C LEU A 193 12.87 24.67 30.01
N LYS A 194 12.46 25.50 30.98
CA LYS A 194 11.30 25.23 31.83
C LYS A 194 9.99 25.13 31.04
N ASN A 195 9.80 26.03 30.07
CA ASN A 195 8.61 26.01 29.21
C ASN A 195 8.56 24.74 28.34
N ALA A 196 9.70 24.35 27.75
CA ALA A 196 9.79 23.12 26.95
C ALA A 196 9.52 21.86 27.78
N GLN A 197 10.03 21.79 29.02
CA GLN A 197 9.75 20.69 29.94
C GLN A 197 8.25 20.60 30.30
N SER A 198 7.61 21.71 30.62
CA SER A 198 6.17 21.73 30.92
C SER A 198 5.32 21.34 29.71
N ASP A 199 5.68 21.81 28.51
CA ASP A 199 5.00 21.42 27.28
C ASP A 199 5.20 19.93 26.98
N LEU A 200 6.40 19.39 27.22
CA LEU A 200 6.71 17.98 27.00
C LEU A 200 5.85 17.09 27.89
N GLU A 201 5.73 17.41 29.18
CA GLU A 201 4.87 16.68 30.11
C GLU A 201 3.41 16.63 29.63
N LYS A 202 2.86 17.78 29.19
CA LYS A 202 1.50 17.84 28.63
C LYS A 202 1.36 16.97 27.39
N VAL A 203 2.31 17.05 26.46
CA VAL A 203 2.29 16.26 25.22
C VAL A 203 2.38 14.76 25.51
N ILE A 204 3.17 14.35 26.50
CA ILE A 204 3.27 12.93 26.92
C ILE A 204 1.94 12.44 27.47
N GLU A 205 1.29 13.20 28.35
CA GLU A 205 -0.02 12.83 28.91
C GLU A 205 -1.11 12.79 27.83
N GLU A 206 -1.08 13.73 26.87
CA GLU A 206 -1.97 13.68 25.71
C GLU A 206 -1.71 12.41 24.88
N ASN A 207 -0.46 12.10 24.55
CA ASN A 207 -0.09 10.95 23.71
C ASN A 207 -0.52 9.60 24.34
N LYS A 208 -0.45 9.47 25.67
CA LYS A 208 -0.96 8.28 26.40
C LYS A 208 -2.43 7.99 26.11
N THR A 209 -3.24 9.02 25.87
CA THR A 209 -4.66 8.84 25.55
C THR A 209 -4.90 8.49 24.08
N LEU A 210 -3.98 8.87 23.17
CA LEU A 210 -4.16 8.69 21.72
C LEU A 210 -4.05 7.23 21.27
N ILE A 211 -3.31 6.39 22.00
CA ILE A 211 -3.09 4.98 21.64
C ILE A 211 -4.34 4.11 21.86
N SER A 212 -5.40 4.67 22.45
CA SER A 212 -6.66 3.98 22.71
C SER A 212 -7.80 4.66 21.95
N SER A 213 -8.34 3.96 20.94
CA SER A 213 -9.52 4.43 20.22
C SER A 213 -10.30 3.26 19.61
N ARG A 214 -11.59 3.47 19.37
CA ARG A 214 -12.44 2.48 18.67
C ARG A 214 -11.88 2.08 17.29
N PHE A 215 -11.16 2.99 16.64
CA PHE A 215 -10.51 2.69 15.36
C PHE A 215 -9.35 1.71 15.57
N ILE A 216 -8.49 1.97 16.54
CA ILE A 216 -7.36 1.11 16.91
C ILE A 216 -7.87 -0.26 17.35
N ASP A 217 -8.92 -0.33 18.17
CA ASP A 217 -9.51 -1.61 18.62
C ASP A 217 -10.01 -2.45 17.44
N ARG A 218 -10.68 -1.82 16.47
CA ARG A 218 -11.12 -2.49 15.24
C ARG A 218 -9.95 -2.96 14.38
N LEU A 219 -8.90 -2.17 14.29
CA LEU A 219 -7.69 -2.55 13.56
C LEU A 219 -7.00 -3.74 14.22
N LYS A 220 -6.81 -3.72 15.55
CA LYS A 220 -6.27 -4.85 16.33
C LYS A 220 -7.09 -6.12 16.13
N TYR A 221 -8.43 -6.01 16.19
CA TYR A 221 -9.33 -7.13 15.90
C TYR A 221 -9.15 -7.67 14.47
N SER A 222 -9.07 -6.78 13.49
CA SER A 222 -8.91 -7.15 12.08
C SER A 222 -7.56 -7.81 11.82
N VAL A 223 -6.48 -7.32 12.44
CA VAL A 223 -5.15 -7.97 12.38
C VAL A 223 -5.22 -9.38 12.94
N ALA A 224 -5.80 -9.56 14.14
CA ALA A 224 -5.94 -10.88 14.74
C ALA A 224 -6.81 -11.83 13.89
N LYS A 225 -7.87 -11.31 13.26
CA LYS A 225 -8.73 -12.04 12.33
C LYS A 225 -7.94 -12.53 11.11
N TYR A 226 -7.24 -11.64 10.39
CA TYR A 226 -6.46 -12.02 9.21
C TYR A 226 -5.25 -12.88 9.56
N GLY A 227 -4.65 -12.69 10.74
CA GLY A 227 -3.61 -13.58 11.28
C GLY A 227 -4.09 -15.02 11.41
N ARG A 228 -5.28 -15.24 11.98
CA ARG A 228 -5.90 -16.58 12.06
C ARG A 228 -6.26 -17.14 10.69
N ILE A 229 -6.72 -16.31 9.76
CA ILE A 229 -7.08 -16.76 8.41
C ILE A 229 -5.83 -17.18 7.63
N ILE A 230 -4.80 -16.35 7.60
CA ILE A 230 -3.62 -16.55 6.74
C ILE A 230 -2.64 -17.53 7.37
N LEU A 231 -2.30 -17.34 8.65
CA LEU A 231 -1.25 -18.10 9.31
C LEU A 231 -1.79 -19.24 10.18
N GLY A 232 -3.10 -19.30 10.42
CA GLY A 232 -3.67 -20.22 11.41
C GLY A 232 -3.25 -19.91 12.86
N LYS A 233 -2.60 -18.77 13.10
CA LYS A 233 -2.02 -18.36 14.40
C LYS A 233 -2.59 -17.04 14.90
N GLU A 234 -2.48 -16.82 16.21
CA GLU A 234 -2.80 -15.53 16.81
C GLU A 234 -1.72 -14.50 16.43
N VAL A 235 -2.14 -13.38 15.84
CA VAL A 235 -1.26 -12.25 15.52
C VAL A 235 -1.72 -11.05 16.33
N THR A 236 -0.78 -10.45 17.07
CA THR A 236 -1.04 -9.32 17.96
C THR A 236 -0.44 -8.06 17.35
N PHE A 237 -1.27 -7.03 17.17
CA PHE A 237 -0.83 -5.68 16.85
C PHE A 237 -0.90 -4.80 18.10
N LEU A 238 0.21 -4.21 18.50
CA LEU A 238 0.32 -3.35 19.67
C LEU A 238 0.73 -1.93 19.28
N ILE A 239 0.19 -0.99 20.03
CA ILE A 239 0.58 0.41 20.04
C ILE A 239 0.81 0.72 21.51
N ASP A 240 2.07 0.92 21.88
CA ASP A 240 2.50 1.10 23.26
C ASP A 240 3.48 2.26 23.39
N LEU A 241 3.86 2.57 24.62
CA LEU A 241 4.89 3.56 24.93
C LEU A 241 6.17 2.86 25.36
N ASN A 242 7.31 3.25 24.79
CA ASN A 242 8.61 2.78 25.26
C ASN A 242 9.02 3.48 26.58
N SER A 243 10.21 3.16 27.10
CA SER A 243 10.74 3.77 28.33
C SER A 243 10.92 5.29 28.26
N SER A 244 10.99 5.86 27.06
CA SER A 244 11.09 7.30 26.78
C SER A 244 9.73 7.96 26.52
N ASN A 245 8.62 7.24 26.74
CA ASN A 245 7.26 7.64 26.41
C ASN A 245 7.02 7.95 24.91
N ASP A 246 7.81 7.35 24.01
CA ASP A 246 7.53 7.41 22.57
C ASP A 246 6.55 6.31 22.18
N ILE A 247 5.65 6.63 21.25
CA ILE A 247 4.72 5.66 20.68
C ILE A 247 5.51 4.68 19.80
N GLU A 248 5.36 3.40 20.09
CA GLU A 248 5.91 2.27 19.36
C GLU A 248 4.81 1.42 18.72
N PHE A 249 5.14 0.84 17.56
CA PHE A 249 4.27 -0.07 16.83
C PHE A 249 4.94 -1.44 16.77
N SER A 250 4.21 -2.49 17.12
CA SER A 250 4.69 -3.86 16.93
C SER A 250 3.58 -4.77 16.42
N ILE A 251 3.96 -5.74 15.59
CA ILE A 251 3.07 -6.79 15.11
C ILE A 251 3.82 -8.11 15.14
N ASN A 252 3.31 -9.07 15.90
CA ASN A 252 4.00 -10.34 16.12
C ASN A 252 3.02 -11.50 16.03
N VAL A 253 3.48 -12.59 15.41
CA VAL A 253 2.88 -13.92 15.54
C VAL A 253 3.18 -14.42 16.95
N LYS A 254 2.15 -14.88 17.66
CA LYS A 254 2.32 -15.52 18.96
C LYS A 254 3.02 -16.86 18.77
N ASN A 255 4.17 -17.02 19.42
CA ASN A 255 4.89 -18.28 19.45
C ASN A 255 4.13 -19.29 20.33
N ASP A 256 4.23 -20.57 19.98
CA ASP A 256 3.73 -21.63 20.84
C ASP A 256 4.61 -21.68 22.09
N GLU A 257 4.03 -21.86 23.28
CA GLU A 257 4.75 -21.75 24.57
C GLU A 257 5.98 -22.68 24.68
N ASN A 258 6.03 -23.73 23.85
CA ASN A 258 7.10 -24.73 23.80
C ASN A 258 8.03 -24.61 22.57
N SER A 259 7.85 -23.61 21.69
CA SER A 259 8.68 -23.43 20.49
C SER A 259 9.72 -22.33 20.71
N ASN A 260 11.00 -22.64 20.48
CA ASN A 260 12.08 -21.65 20.41
C ASN A 260 12.19 -21.02 19.00
N ASP A 261 11.30 -21.36 18.08
CA ASP A 261 11.32 -20.84 16.71
C ASP A 261 10.96 -19.36 16.70
N ASN A 262 11.87 -18.56 16.17
CA ASN A 262 11.66 -17.13 16.00
C ASN A 262 10.96 -16.87 14.65
N LEU A 263 9.70 -17.30 14.55
CA LEU A 263 8.85 -17.17 13.35
C LEU A 263 8.83 -15.72 12.84
N ASN A 264 8.85 -14.75 13.75
CA ASN A 264 8.77 -13.33 13.40
C ASN A 264 9.98 -12.82 12.62
N ASP A 265 11.10 -13.56 12.59
CA ASP A 265 12.27 -13.21 11.79
C ASP A 265 12.30 -13.80 10.38
N GLU A 266 11.45 -14.78 10.11
CA GLU A 266 11.37 -15.44 8.80
C GLU A 266 10.83 -14.49 7.73
N ALA A 267 11.47 -14.49 6.55
CA ALA A 267 11.09 -13.63 5.43
C ALA A 267 9.64 -13.86 4.98
N THR A 268 9.20 -15.12 4.93
CA THR A 268 7.81 -15.48 4.58
C THR A 268 6.83 -14.93 5.61
N ILE A 269 7.14 -14.99 6.91
CA ILE A 269 6.27 -14.46 7.96
C ILE A 269 6.22 -12.93 7.89
N LYS A 270 7.35 -12.24 7.73
CA LYS A 270 7.39 -10.77 7.55
C LYS A 270 6.54 -10.32 6.34
N LYS A 271 6.65 -11.04 5.21
CA LYS A 271 5.81 -10.84 4.02
C LYS A 271 4.32 -11.00 4.35
N LEU A 272 3.95 -12.10 4.99
CA LEU A 272 2.54 -12.39 5.30
C LEU A 272 1.97 -11.45 6.37
N LEU A 273 2.77 -10.98 7.32
CA LEU A 273 2.38 -9.92 8.25
C LEU A 273 2.08 -8.61 7.52
N CYS A 274 2.81 -8.27 6.45
CA CYS A 274 2.48 -7.13 5.58
C CYS A 274 1.11 -7.32 4.91
N LEU A 275 0.82 -8.53 4.40
CA LEU A 275 -0.48 -8.84 3.77
C LEU A 275 -1.62 -8.79 4.80
N ILE A 276 -1.42 -9.34 6.00
CA ILE A 276 -2.36 -9.28 7.13
C ILE A 276 -2.67 -7.83 7.47
N PHE A 277 -1.64 -6.99 7.62
CA PHE A 277 -1.81 -5.59 7.97
C PHE A 277 -2.52 -4.80 6.87
N ALA A 278 -2.16 -5.00 5.60
CA ALA A 278 -2.82 -4.38 4.45
C ALA A 278 -4.31 -4.76 4.40
N SER A 279 -4.63 -6.04 4.62
CA SER A 279 -6.00 -6.56 4.65
C SER A 279 -6.81 -5.97 5.81
N ALA A 280 -6.21 -5.92 7.01
CA ALA A 280 -6.81 -5.35 8.20
C ALA A 280 -7.08 -3.85 8.06
N LEU A 281 -6.14 -3.10 7.47
CA LEU A 281 -6.31 -1.69 7.15
C LEU A 281 -7.45 -1.48 6.16
N ALA A 282 -7.48 -2.25 5.06
CA ALA A 282 -8.52 -2.14 4.05
C ALA A 282 -9.92 -2.42 4.63
N GLU A 283 -10.06 -3.44 5.48
CA GLU A 283 -11.31 -3.75 6.19
C GLU A 283 -11.70 -2.62 7.15
N THR A 284 -10.77 -2.14 7.98
CA THR A 284 -11.03 -1.08 8.97
C THR A 284 -11.46 0.22 8.29
N TYR A 285 -10.90 0.50 7.12
CA TYR A 285 -11.25 1.68 6.31
C TYR A 285 -12.37 1.46 5.30
N ALA A 286 -12.96 0.26 5.19
CA ALA A 286 -13.92 -0.07 4.12
C ALA A 286 -15.14 0.87 4.06
N GLN A 287 -15.58 1.38 5.22
CA GLN A 287 -16.70 2.32 5.34
C GLN A 287 -16.33 3.77 4.97
N LYS A 288 -15.04 4.10 4.88
CA LYS A 288 -14.58 5.41 4.42
C LYS A 288 -14.59 5.44 2.89
N ARG A 289 -14.69 6.64 2.29
CA ARG A 289 -14.49 6.86 0.85
C ARG A 289 -12.99 6.76 0.50
N LEU A 290 -12.34 5.65 0.84
CA LEU A 290 -10.90 5.41 0.69
C LEU A 290 -10.57 4.59 -0.59
N ILE A 291 -9.28 4.33 -0.78
CA ILE A 291 -8.70 3.12 -1.40
C ILE A 291 -9.55 1.90 -1.00
N LYS A 292 -10.11 1.22 -1.99
CA LYS A 292 -10.89 -0.02 -1.84
C LYS A 292 -10.23 -1.16 -2.59
N PHE A 293 -8.91 -1.19 -2.58
CA PHE A 293 -8.13 -2.27 -3.14
C PHE A 293 -6.95 -2.63 -2.24
N VAL A 294 -6.51 -3.89 -2.33
CA VAL A 294 -5.24 -4.40 -1.81
C VAL A 294 -4.53 -5.07 -2.98
N ALA A 295 -3.43 -4.48 -3.42
CA ALA A 295 -2.53 -5.07 -4.40
C ALA A 295 -1.30 -5.59 -3.66
N PHE A 296 -0.92 -6.84 -3.88
CA PHE A 296 0.19 -7.47 -3.18
C PHE A 296 1.03 -8.33 -4.13
N ASP A 297 2.34 -8.09 -4.17
CA ASP A 297 3.23 -8.77 -5.09
C ASP A 297 3.62 -10.15 -4.54
N SER A 298 3.23 -11.21 -5.25
CA SER A 298 3.71 -12.58 -5.04
C SER A 298 3.60 -13.08 -3.58
N PRO A 299 2.39 -13.02 -2.95
CA PRO A 299 2.20 -13.49 -1.57
C PRO A 299 2.32 -15.01 -1.42
N PHE A 300 2.15 -15.76 -2.51
CA PHE A 300 2.29 -17.22 -2.53
C PHE A 300 3.76 -17.66 -2.56
N ASP A 301 4.70 -16.78 -2.94
CA ASP A 301 6.11 -17.12 -3.05
C ASP A 301 6.76 -17.40 -1.70
N GLY A 302 7.47 -18.53 -1.64
CA GLY A 302 8.23 -19.03 -0.49
C GLY A 302 8.33 -20.56 -0.58
N ASP A 303 9.45 -21.14 -0.13
CA ASP A 303 9.64 -22.59 -0.17
C ASP A 303 8.56 -23.31 0.65
N LYS A 304 7.77 -24.16 0.00
CA LYS A 304 6.67 -24.93 0.62
C LYS A 304 5.74 -24.06 1.47
N ASN A 305 5.25 -22.96 0.89
CA ASN A 305 4.34 -22.05 1.57
C ASN A 305 3.04 -22.74 2.00
N SER A 306 3.02 -23.24 3.23
CA SER A 306 1.86 -23.90 3.85
C SER A 306 0.67 -22.96 4.13
N TYR A 307 0.82 -21.67 3.84
CA TYR A 307 -0.20 -20.64 4.09
C TYR A 307 -1.06 -20.31 2.86
N GLU A 308 -0.89 -21.01 1.72
CA GLU A 308 -1.61 -20.71 0.47
C GLU A 308 -3.14 -20.72 0.60
N ASP A 309 -3.70 -21.69 1.33
CA ASP A 309 -5.14 -21.77 1.59
C ASP A 309 -5.65 -20.56 2.41
N GLY A 310 -4.82 -20.10 3.35
CA GLY A 310 -5.10 -18.94 4.18
C GLY A 310 -5.02 -17.63 3.42
N ILE A 311 -4.00 -17.46 2.56
CA ILE A 311 -3.86 -16.33 1.65
C ILE A 311 -5.09 -16.24 0.73
N TYR A 312 -5.45 -17.36 0.11
CA TYR A 312 -6.62 -17.45 -0.75
C TYR A 312 -7.92 -17.10 -0.02
N SER A 313 -8.10 -17.62 1.20
CA SER A 313 -9.26 -17.33 2.05
C SER A 313 -9.34 -15.84 2.43
N ALA A 314 -8.20 -15.19 2.71
CA ALA A 314 -8.16 -13.77 3.01
C ALA A 314 -8.54 -12.90 1.80
N ILE A 315 -8.07 -13.26 0.60
CA ILE A 315 -8.44 -12.61 -0.66
C ILE A 315 -9.97 -12.65 -0.87
N HIS A 316 -10.58 -13.81 -0.68
CA HIS A 316 -12.03 -13.97 -0.75
C HIS A 316 -12.78 -13.18 0.33
N GLN A 317 -12.22 -13.13 1.54
CA GLN A 317 -12.80 -12.34 2.63
C GLN A 317 -12.80 -10.84 2.31
N LEU A 318 -11.75 -10.31 1.67
CA LEU A 318 -11.69 -8.93 1.19
C LEU A 318 -12.71 -8.67 0.07
N ASN A 319 -12.84 -9.60 -0.87
CA ASN A 319 -13.83 -9.49 -1.96
C ASN A 319 -15.26 -9.41 -1.42
N LYS A 320 -15.62 -10.25 -0.44
CA LYS A 320 -16.94 -10.26 0.21
C LYS A 320 -17.33 -8.90 0.83
N ILE A 321 -16.37 -8.12 1.29
CA ILE A 321 -16.59 -6.77 1.85
C ILE A 321 -16.39 -5.65 0.81
N GLY A 322 -16.25 -6.01 -0.47
CA GLY A 322 -16.16 -5.09 -1.60
C GLY A 322 -14.78 -4.46 -1.79
N ILE A 323 -13.72 -5.03 -1.22
CA ILE A 323 -12.33 -4.65 -1.47
C ILE A 323 -11.80 -5.43 -2.67
N GLN A 324 -11.29 -4.73 -3.67
CA GLN A 324 -10.63 -5.32 -4.84
C GLN A 324 -9.28 -5.91 -4.43
N THR A 325 -8.90 -7.06 -4.95
CA THR A 325 -7.54 -7.60 -4.76
C THR A 325 -6.82 -7.71 -6.08
N ILE A 326 -5.53 -7.33 -6.13
CA ILE A 326 -4.67 -7.48 -7.30
C ILE A 326 -3.42 -8.23 -6.86
N ILE A 327 -3.33 -9.50 -7.24
CA ILE A 327 -2.31 -10.42 -6.76
C ILE A 327 -1.50 -10.91 -7.96
N THR A 328 -0.19 -10.70 -7.93
CA THR A 328 0.73 -11.38 -8.84
C THR A 328 1.20 -12.68 -8.20
N SER A 329 1.49 -13.69 -9.00
CA SER A 329 2.11 -14.92 -8.52
C SER A 329 2.73 -15.70 -9.68
N ASN A 330 3.84 -16.40 -9.44
CA ASN A 330 4.21 -17.48 -10.36
C ASN A 330 3.20 -18.62 -10.23
N GLU A 331 2.76 -19.18 -11.35
CA GLU A 331 1.83 -20.30 -11.36
C GLU A 331 2.34 -21.47 -10.51
N ASN A 332 3.63 -21.77 -10.58
CA ASN A 332 4.26 -22.85 -9.82
C ASN A 332 4.41 -22.57 -8.31
N ALA A 333 4.16 -21.34 -7.84
CA ALA A 333 4.15 -21.02 -6.42
C ALA A 333 2.83 -21.41 -5.74
N ILE A 334 1.77 -21.68 -6.52
CA ILE A 334 0.47 -22.12 -6.03
C ILE A 334 0.40 -23.65 -6.17
N HIS A 335 0.56 -24.34 -5.05
CA HIS A 335 0.71 -25.80 -5.02
C HIS A 335 -0.65 -26.51 -4.92
N ASN A 336 -1.65 -25.88 -4.30
CA ASN A 336 -2.99 -26.44 -4.20
C ASN A 336 -3.67 -26.42 -5.60
N PRO A 337 -3.90 -27.59 -6.22
CA PRO A 337 -4.39 -27.67 -7.60
C PRO A 337 -5.83 -27.16 -7.74
N LYS A 338 -6.64 -27.23 -6.67
CA LYS A 338 -8.02 -26.71 -6.69
C LYS A 338 -8.01 -25.19 -6.72
N ILE A 339 -7.18 -24.57 -5.88
CA ILE A 339 -7.00 -23.12 -5.84
C ILE A 339 -6.48 -22.62 -7.19
N LEU A 340 -5.44 -23.26 -7.73
CA LEU A 340 -4.88 -22.85 -9.02
C LEU A 340 -5.91 -22.96 -10.15
N LEU A 341 -6.68 -24.05 -10.20
CA LEU A 341 -7.72 -24.24 -11.20
C LEU A 341 -8.83 -23.17 -11.09
N GLU A 342 -9.29 -22.86 -9.88
CA GLU A 342 -10.30 -21.82 -9.66
C GLU A 342 -9.78 -20.43 -10.04
N ILE A 343 -8.54 -20.11 -9.68
CA ILE A 343 -7.89 -18.86 -10.09
C ILE A 343 -7.88 -18.75 -11.61
N LYS A 344 -7.42 -19.78 -12.33
CA LYS A 344 -7.37 -19.76 -13.80
C LYS A 344 -8.73 -19.59 -14.46
N ASN A 345 -9.78 -20.19 -13.89
CA ASN A 345 -11.10 -20.19 -14.49
C ASN A 345 -11.93 -18.95 -14.17
N GLU A 346 -11.79 -18.40 -12.96
CA GLU A 346 -12.71 -17.36 -12.45
C GLU A 346 -12.05 -16.02 -12.16
N TYR A 347 -10.77 -16.00 -11.78
CA TYR A 347 -10.13 -14.81 -11.20
C TYR A 347 -8.87 -14.34 -11.93
N MET A 348 -8.43 -15.07 -12.94
CA MET A 348 -7.26 -14.71 -13.75
C MET A 348 -7.62 -13.52 -14.63
N THR A 349 -7.00 -12.39 -14.31
CA THR A 349 -7.12 -11.14 -15.07
C THR A 349 -6.14 -11.11 -16.21
N ASP A 350 -4.93 -11.62 -15.97
CA ASP A 350 -3.90 -11.67 -16.99
C ASP A 350 -2.87 -12.79 -16.73
N TYR A 351 -2.11 -13.11 -17.75
CA TYR A 351 -1.01 -14.06 -17.71
C TYR A 351 0.22 -13.45 -18.40
N PHE A 352 1.34 -13.35 -17.68
CA PHE A 352 2.60 -12.88 -18.24
C PHE A 352 3.51 -14.06 -18.56
N SER A 353 4.08 -14.06 -19.76
CA SER A 353 5.04 -15.08 -20.20
C SER A 353 6.23 -14.44 -20.90
N ASP A 354 7.26 -15.21 -21.19
CA ASP A 354 8.41 -14.73 -21.97
C ASP A 354 8.01 -14.18 -23.34
N LYS A 355 6.89 -14.65 -23.92
CA LYS A 355 6.36 -14.20 -25.21
C LYS A 355 5.35 -13.05 -25.09
N ASP A 356 4.88 -12.77 -23.89
CA ASP A 356 3.80 -11.83 -23.61
C ASP A 356 4.03 -11.16 -22.26
N LYS A 357 5.14 -10.42 -22.19
CA LYS A 357 5.57 -9.66 -21.00
C LYS A 357 4.76 -8.38 -20.88
N LEU A 358 4.68 -7.83 -19.66
CA LEU A 358 3.98 -6.57 -19.42
C LEU A 358 4.48 -5.40 -20.30
N MET A 359 5.80 -5.33 -20.54
CA MET A 359 6.47 -4.21 -21.22
C MET A 359 7.30 -4.67 -22.43
N GLY A 360 6.95 -5.80 -23.05
CA GLY A 360 7.75 -6.42 -24.10
C GLY A 360 9.13 -6.86 -23.61
N ASP A 361 10.11 -6.96 -24.53
CA ASP A 361 11.47 -7.46 -24.24
C ASP A 361 12.41 -6.45 -23.56
N PHE A 362 11.85 -5.55 -22.75
CA PHE A 362 12.62 -4.59 -21.96
C PHE A 362 13.24 -5.20 -20.69
#